data_AF-A0A1Y0H1W1-F1
#
_entry.id   AF-A0A1Y0H1W1-F1
#
_cell.length_a   1.000
_cell.length_b   1.000
_cell.length_c   1.000
_cell.angle_alpha   90.00
_cell.angle_beta   90.00
_cell.angle_gamma   90.00
#
_symmetry.space_group_name_H-M   'P 1'
#
loop_
_entity.id
_entity.type
_entity.pdbx_description
1 polymer ?
#
loop_
_entity_poly.entity_id
_entity_poly.type
_entity_poly.pdbx_seq_one_letter_code
_entity_poly.pdbx_strand_id
1 'polypeptide(L)'
;MALISQEMISTIGRTYIKGQEWMNENGIDHCESVDVALAAETYRYFWKPKPVKTVLLLPRDSQTCSPDLGHKVKSAWLKLGEHTSPNAFVRTPYCLGYGEPEIVPTLDNIIAEKNSPIWHTLAELVQRNYSPSLDLVPRLEHKARILHELHRLGIWITHPSLFGDHAERPLIQQWWNGPGQFLQTEAPDALLIAFGRGLYDDLIACNVPVADYLYHPQGLQSDEHHAHQRRIVERVLKFNH
;
A
#
# COMPACT_ATOMS: atom_id res chain seq x y z
N MET A 1 18.02 9.64 8.86
CA MET A 1 17.52 8.86 10.00
C MET A 1 16.99 7.54 9.44
N ALA A 2 17.31 6.38 10.02
CA ALA A 2 16.69 5.12 9.55
C ALA A 2 15.18 5.23 9.77
N LEU A 3 14.40 5.08 8.69
CA LEU A 3 12.93 5.19 8.71
C LEU A 3 12.27 4.07 9.56
N ILE A 4 13.02 3.00 9.83
CA ILE A 4 12.59 1.80 10.53
C ILE A 4 13.58 1.51 11.67
N SER A 5 13.09 1.22 12.88
CA SER A 5 13.92 0.88 14.04
C SER A 5 14.49 -0.55 13.92
N GLN A 6 15.59 -0.84 14.63
CA GLN A 6 16.16 -2.20 14.67
C GLN A 6 15.19 -3.23 15.25
N GLU A 7 14.41 -2.86 16.26
CA GLU A 7 13.35 -3.70 16.81
C GLU A 7 12.28 -4.03 15.76
N MET A 8 11.92 -3.05 14.95
CA MET A 8 10.96 -3.25 13.89
C MET A 8 11.52 -4.13 12.78
N ILE A 9 12.78 -3.93 12.35
CA ILE A 9 13.46 -4.83 11.40
C ILE A 9 13.44 -6.28 11.91
N SER A 10 13.77 -6.48 13.19
CA SER A 10 13.74 -7.81 13.81
C SER A 10 12.33 -8.41 13.84
N THR A 11 11.31 -7.60 14.08
CA THR A 11 9.92 -8.08 14.13
C THR A 11 9.39 -8.41 12.73
N ILE A 12 9.65 -7.55 11.75
CA ILE A 12 9.36 -7.83 10.33
C ILE A 12 10.03 -9.15 9.94
N GLY A 13 11.34 -9.29 10.17
CA GLY A 13 12.09 -10.49 9.82
C GLY A 13 11.53 -11.76 10.47
N ARG A 14 11.20 -11.72 11.77
CA ARG A 14 10.62 -12.87 12.49
C ARG A 14 9.24 -13.26 11.98
N THR A 15 8.34 -12.30 11.77
CA THR A 15 7.01 -12.61 11.21
C THR A 15 7.13 -13.10 9.78
N TYR A 16 8.06 -12.53 9.01
CA TYR A 16 8.32 -12.96 7.66
C TYR A 16 8.70 -14.44 7.61
N ILE A 17 9.73 -14.83 8.38
CA ILE A 17 10.20 -16.22 8.48
C ILE A 17 9.05 -17.17 8.83
N LYS A 18 8.24 -16.85 9.86
CA LYS A 18 7.10 -17.68 10.26
C LYS A 18 6.05 -17.85 9.15
N GLY A 19 5.80 -16.80 8.37
CA GLY A 19 4.90 -16.91 7.23
C GLY A 19 5.49 -17.70 6.07
N GLN A 20 6.80 -17.60 5.84
CA GLN A 20 7.49 -18.48 4.88
C GLN A 20 7.37 -19.95 5.29
N GLU A 21 7.60 -20.27 6.56
CA GLU A 21 7.46 -21.62 7.11
C GLU A 21 6.06 -22.16 6.86
N TRP A 22 5.03 -21.40 7.20
CA TRP A 22 3.64 -21.79 6.97
C TRP A 22 3.33 -22.00 5.48
N MET A 23 3.79 -21.10 4.60
CA MET A 23 3.58 -21.26 3.16
C MET A 23 4.23 -22.55 2.63
N ASN A 24 5.48 -22.80 3.03
CA ASN A 24 6.20 -24.02 2.64
C ASN A 24 5.47 -25.29 3.13
N GLU A 25 4.98 -25.29 4.37
CA GLU A 25 4.22 -26.42 4.93
C GLU A 25 2.90 -26.70 4.18
N ASN A 26 2.34 -25.67 3.54
CA ASN A 26 1.09 -25.77 2.77
C ASN A 26 1.32 -25.85 1.26
N GLY A 27 2.56 -26.10 0.82
CA GLY A 27 2.90 -26.28 -0.60
C GLY A 27 2.84 -24.99 -1.43
N ILE A 28 2.92 -23.83 -0.80
CA ILE A 28 2.98 -22.52 -1.45
C ILE A 28 4.46 -22.14 -1.59
N ASP A 29 5.01 -22.25 -2.80
CA ASP A 29 6.44 -22.10 -3.12
C ASP A 29 6.81 -20.71 -3.67
N HIS A 30 5.86 -19.78 -3.67
CA HIS A 30 6.03 -18.43 -4.20
C HIS A 30 6.03 -17.38 -3.10
N CYS A 31 6.93 -17.51 -2.12
CA CYS A 31 7.15 -16.46 -1.14
C CYS A 31 8.22 -15.46 -1.63
N GLU A 32 8.05 -14.17 -1.38
CA GLU A 32 9.09 -13.18 -1.67
C GLU A 32 10.31 -13.41 -0.74
N SER A 33 11.45 -12.78 -1.02
CA SER A 33 12.58 -12.83 -0.09
C SER A 33 12.41 -11.85 1.07
N VAL A 34 13.13 -12.06 2.18
CA VAL A 34 13.19 -11.11 3.30
C VAL A 34 13.61 -9.72 2.83
N ASP A 35 14.53 -9.63 1.87
CA ASP A 35 14.98 -8.36 1.30
C ASP A 35 13.85 -7.61 0.58
N VAL A 36 12.97 -8.34 -0.12
CA VAL A 36 11.78 -7.74 -0.74
C VAL A 36 10.83 -7.19 0.31
N ALA A 37 10.57 -7.97 1.37
CA ALA A 37 9.70 -7.54 2.47
C ALA A 37 10.24 -6.26 3.14
N LEU A 38 11.56 -6.20 3.39
CA LEU A 38 12.21 -5.01 3.95
C LEU A 38 12.14 -3.80 2.99
N ALA A 39 12.29 -4.01 1.69
CA ALA A 39 12.14 -2.95 0.69
C ALA A 39 10.70 -2.40 0.67
N ALA A 40 9.69 -3.28 0.71
CA ALA A 40 8.29 -2.89 0.75
C ALA A 40 7.94 -2.13 2.04
N GLU A 41 8.46 -2.57 3.18
CA GLU A 41 8.31 -1.88 4.47
C GLU A 41 9.00 -0.51 4.46
N THR A 42 10.14 -0.38 3.78
CA THR A 42 10.83 0.92 3.66
C THR A 42 9.94 1.96 2.97
N TYR A 43 9.23 1.58 1.91
CA TYR A 43 8.24 2.46 1.29
C TYR A 43 7.04 2.74 2.20
N ARG A 44 6.53 1.71 2.88
CA ARG A 44 5.39 1.83 3.79
C ARG A 44 5.67 2.85 4.89
N TYR A 45 6.86 2.79 5.50
CA TYR A 45 7.28 3.70 6.57
C TYR A 45 7.72 5.07 6.05
N PHE A 46 8.25 5.15 4.83
CA PHE A 46 8.53 6.44 4.19
C PHE A 46 7.26 7.30 4.06
N TRP A 47 6.14 6.69 3.65
CA TRP A 47 4.86 7.38 3.51
C TRP A 47 4.01 7.42 4.78
N LYS A 48 4.53 6.91 5.91
CA LYS A 48 3.80 6.90 7.17
C LYS A 48 3.69 8.31 7.76
N PRO A 49 2.47 8.83 7.99
CA PRO A 49 2.27 10.13 8.61
C PRO A 49 2.47 10.11 10.12
N LYS A 50 2.67 11.29 10.70
CA LYS A 50 2.69 11.53 12.14
C LYS A 50 1.84 12.76 12.46
N PRO A 51 0.66 12.62 13.12
CA PRO A 51 0.03 11.36 13.58
C PRO A 51 -0.62 10.55 12.45
N VAL A 52 -0.83 9.25 12.68
CA VAL A 52 -1.68 8.40 11.83
C VAL A 52 -3.12 8.51 12.33
N LYS A 53 -4.04 8.95 11.47
CA LYS A 53 -5.48 9.05 11.76
C LYS A 53 -6.29 7.99 11.02
N THR A 54 -5.94 7.69 9.78
CA THR A 54 -6.63 6.67 8.97
C THR A 54 -5.58 5.73 8.40
N VAL A 55 -5.86 4.42 8.40
CA VAL A 55 -5.06 3.41 7.71
C VAL A 55 -5.89 2.86 6.56
N LEU A 56 -5.42 3.08 5.33
CA LEU A 56 -6.01 2.51 4.12
C LEU A 56 -5.27 1.23 3.75
N LEU A 57 -5.94 0.09 3.90
CA LEU A 57 -5.44 -1.25 3.58
C LEU A 57 -5.75 -1.56 2.13
N LEU A 58 -4.72 -1.53 1.28
CA LEU A 58 -4.82 -1.90 -0.12
C LEU A 58 -4.67 -3.41 -0.30
N PRO A 59 -5.33 -4.00 -1.31
CA PRO A 59 -5.01 -5.35 -1.74
C PRO A 59 -3.60 -5.34 -2.33
N ARG A 60 -2.96 -6.50 -2.29
CA ARG A 60 -1.65 -6.69 -2.91
C ARG A 60 -1.87 -7.42 -4.22
N ASP A 61 -2.05 -6.66 -5.29
CA ASP A 61 -2.39 -7.20 -6.61
C ASP A 61 -1.14 -7.69 -7.40
N SER A 62 0.04 -7.65 -6.78
CA SER A 62 1.29 -8.01 -7.44
C SER A 62 2.38 -8.41 -6.45
N GLN A 63 3.06 -9.51 -6.78
CA GLN A 63 4.23 -10.00 -6.07
C GLN A 63 5.50 -9.32 -6.57
N THR A 64 6.24 -8.70 -5.65
CA THR A 64 7.61 -8.23 -5.89
C THR A 64 8.58 -9.41 -5.76
N CYS A 65 9.45 -9.62 -6.74
CA CYS A 65 10.44 -10.70 -6.70
C CYS A 65 11.86 -10.16 -6.46
N SER A 66 12.81 -11.00 -6.05
CA SER A 66 14.20 -10.56 -5.82
C SER A 66 14.84 -9.85 -7.03
N PRO A 67 14.61 -10.28 -8.29
CA PRO A 67 15.05 -9.52 -9.46
C PRO A 67 14.53 -8.08 -9.53
N ASP A 68 13.31 -7.81 -9.04
CA ASP A 68 12.72 -6.47 -9.04
C ASP A 68 13.59 -5.48 -8.24
N LEU A 69 14.24 -5.94 -7.16
CA LEU A 69 15.12 -5.12 -6.31
C LEU A 69 16.39 -4.63 -7.02
N GLY A 70 16.79 -5.28 -8.12
CA GLY A 70 17.88 -4.82 -8.97
C GLY A 70 17.54 -3.54 -9.74
N HIS A 71 16.25 -3.20 -9.85
CA HIS A 71 15.80 -1.99 -10.51
C HIS A 71 15.73 -0.81 -9.55
N LYS A 72 16.13 0.36 -10.04
CA LYS A 72 16.13 1.60 -9.26
C LYS A 72 15.11 2.58 -9.79
N VAL A 73 14.18 2.98 -8.93
CA VAL A 73 13.33 4.15 -9.14
C VAL A 73 14.26 5.37 -9.15
N LYS A 74 14.29 6.10 -10.26
CA LYS A 74 15.06 7.34 -10.40
C LYS A 74 14.38 8.50 -9.65
N SER A 75 14.12 8.30 -8.36
CA SER A 75 13.39 9.24 -7.49
C SER A 75 14.05 10.62 -7.38
N ALA A 76 15.35 10.73 -7.68
CA ALA A 76 16.07 11.99 -7.80
C ALA A 76 15.49 12.95 -8.86
N TRP A 77 14.67 12.45 -9.80
CA TRP A 77 13.94 13.27 -10.76
C TRP A 77 12.68 13.91 -10.19
N LEU A 78 12.24 13.47 -9.01
CA LEU A 78 11.03 13.96 -8.35
C LEU A 78 11.45 14.80 -7.15
N LYS A 79 11.13 16.10 -7.17
CA LYS A 79 11.37 16.99 -6.05
C LYS A 79 10.42 16.68 -4.90
N LEU A 80 10.71 15.63 -4.13
CA LEU A 80 9.94 15.17 -2.97
C LEU A 80 10.43 15.86 -1.68
N GLY A 81 10.39 17.20 -1.64
CA GLY A 81 10.85 17.96 -0.47
C GLY A 81 12.29 17.64 -0.05
N GLU A 82 12.55 17.60 1.26
CA GLU A 82 13.88 17.38 1.85
C GLU A 82 14.27 15.88 1.98
N HIS A 83 13.37 14.96 1.65
CA HIS A 83 13.58 13.52 1.84
C HIS A 83 13.59 12.76 0.52
N THR A 84 14.67 12.03 0.27
CA THR A 84 14.77 11.15 -0.88
C THR A 84 13.88 9.94 -0.66
N SER A 85 12.89 9.73 -1.53
CA SER A 85 12.11 8.49 -1.58
C SER A 85 13.04 7.28 -1.69
N PRO A 86 12.65 6.12 -1.13
CA PRO A 86 13.33 4.86 -1.38
C PRO A 86 13.52 4.64 -2.88
N ASN A 87 14.63 3.98 -3.24
CA ASN A 87 15.06 3.84 -4.63
C ASN A 87 14.91 2.43 -5.17
N ALA A 88 14.79 1.39 -4.32
CA ALA A 88 14.51 0.03 -4.78
C ALA A 88 13.15 0.01 -5.47
N PHE A 89 13.00 -0.75 -6.55
CA PHE A 89 11.68 -0.96 -7.12
C PHE A 89 10.94 -2.06 -6.34
N VAL A 90 9.70 -1.76 -5.95
CA VAL A 90 8.75 -2.74 -5.40
C VAL A 90 7.40 -2.56 -6.08
N ARG A 91 6.65 -3.65 -6.25
CA ARG A 91 5.32 -3.66 -6.86
C ARG A 91 4.26 -3.31 -5.83
N THR A 92 4.26 -2.06 -5.42
CA THR A 92 3.21 -1.50 -4.55
C THR A 92 2.72 -0.18 -5.13
N PRO A 93 1.43 0.16 -5.00
CA PRO A 93 0.88 1.41 -5.54
C PRO A 93 1.58 2.69 -5.06
N TYR A 94 2.23 2.67 -3.90
CA TYR A 94 2.95 3.82 -3.35
C TYR A 94 4.47 3.79 -3.64
N CYS A 95 4.94 2.87 -4.48
CA CYS A 95 6.21 2.96 -5.18
C CYS A 95 6.01 3.78 -6.47
N LEU A 96 6.70 4.91 -6.61
CA LEU A 96 6.49 5.80 -7.77
C LEU A 96 6.91 5.18 -9.11
N GLY A 97 7.74 4.13 -9.08
CA GLY A 97 8.08 3.35 -10.28
C GLY A 97 6.98 2.38 -10.73
N TYR A 98 5.97 2.13 -9.90
CA TYR A 98 4.92 1.16 -10.20
C TYR A 98 3.93 1.73 -11.24
N GLY A 99 3.69 0.96 -12.29
CA GLY A 99 2.99 1.38 -13.50
C GLY A 99 3.84 2.21 -14.49
N GLU A 100 5.15 2.39 -14.27
CA GLU A 100 5.95 3.37 -15.03
C GLU A 100 7.11 2.70 -15.81
N PRO A 101 6.83 2.08 -16.97
CA PRO A 101 7.85 1.36 -17.76
C PRO A 101 8.98 2.29 -18.25
N GLU A 102 8.74 3.59 -18.38
CA GLU A 102 9.77 4.56 -18.80
C GLU A 102 10.91 4.70 -17.76
N ILE A 103 10.69 4.32 -16.50
CA ILE A 103 11.70 4.34 -15.44
C ILE A 103 12.03 2.96 -14.87
N VAL A 104 11.20 1.95 -15.15
CA VAL A 104 11.45 0.53 -14.81
C VAL A 104 11.13 -0.36 -16.03
N PRO A 105 11.99 -0.34 -17.07
CA PRO A 105 11.64 -0.83 -18.42
C PRO A 105 11.66 -2.35 -18.62
N THR A 106 12.11 -3.11 -17.63
CA THR A 106 12.43 -4.55 -17.73
C THR A 106 11.30 -5.48 -17.31
N LEU A 107 10.13 -4.95 -16.99
CA LEU A 107 9.04 -5.71 -16.39
C LEU A 107 7.79 -5.61 -17.28
N ASP A 108 7.65 -6.58 -18.19
CA ASP A 108 6.65 -6.61 -19.27
C ASP A 108 5.19 -6.45 -18.78
N ASN A 109 4.90 -6.78 -17.53
CA ASN A 109 3.55 -6.70 -16.94
C ASN A 109 3.20 -5.36 -16.29
N ILE A 110 4.13 -4.39 -16.18
CA ILE A 110 3.88 -3.10 -15.51
C ILE A 110 3.02 -2.15 -16.36
N ILE A 111 3.00 -2.33 -17.68
CA ILE A 111 2.31 -1.43 -18.62
C ILE A 111 0.80 -1.34 -18.34
N ALA A 112 0.18 -2.44 -17.88
CA ALA A 112 -1.25 -2.50 -17.58
C ALA A 112 -1.68 -1.57 -16.42
N GLU A 113 -0.74 -1.10 -15.60
CA GLU A 113 -1.01 -0.40 -14.34
C GLU A 113 -0.63 1.08 -14.37
N LYS A 114 -0.18 1.58 -15.52
CA LYS A 114 0.21 2.98 -15.75
C LYS A 114 -0.87 3.97 -15.31
N ASN A 115 -2.13 3.58 -15.41
CA ASN A 115 -3.30 4.32 -14.94
C ASN A 115 -4.14 3.48 -13.96
N SER A 116 -3.49 2.77 -13.02
CA SER A 116 -4.20 1.93 -12.05
C SER A 116 -5.37 2.71 -11.43
N PRO A 117 -6.61 2.18 -11.50
CA PRO A 117 -7.80 2.90 -11.05
C PRO A 117 -7.73 3.34 -9.59
N ILE A 118 -6.88 2.69 -8.78
CA ILE A 118 -6.61 3.07 -7.39
C ILE A 118 -6.33 4.57 -7.21
N TRP A 119 -5.61 5.19 -8.15
CA TRP A 119 -5.21 6.60 -8.06
C TRP A 119 -6.39 7.56 -8.14
N HIS A 120 -7.50 7.17 -8.78
CA HIS A 120 -8.74 7.96 -8.76
C HIS A 120 -9.30 8.04 -7.34
N THR A 121 -9.46 6.89 -6.67
CA THR A 121 -9.96 6.84 -5.29
C THR A 121 -9.00 7.56 -4.32
N LEU A 122 -7.68 7.41 -4.50
CA LEU A 122 -6.70 8.13 -3.67
C LEU A 122 -6.78 9.65 -3.88
N ALA A 123 -7.04 10.12 -5.10
CA ALA A 123 -7.23 11.54 -5.38
C ALA A 123 -8.53 12.09 -4.77
N GLU A 124 -9.62 11.31 -4.79
CA GLU A 124 -10.88 11.66 -4.11
C GLU A 124 -10.66 11.90 -2.60
N LEU A 125 -9.86 11.04 -1.94
CA LEU A 125 -9.52 11.17 -0.52
C LEU A 125 -8.72 12.43 -0.17
N VAL A 126 -8.09 13.07 -1.16
CA VAL A 126 -7.39 14.36 -0.99
C VAL A 126 -8.13 15.52 -1.65
N GLN A 127 -9.41 15.32 -2.03
CA GLN A 127 -10.26 16.31 -2.70
C GLN A 127 -9.61 16.88 -3.97
N ARG A 128 -8.96 16.03 -4.76
CA ARG A 128 -8.37 16.38 -6.05
C ARG A 128 -8.94 15.50 -7.16
N ASN A 129 -8.95 16.02 -8.38
CA ASN A 129 -9.23 15.21 -9.55
C ASN A 129 -7.95 14.50 -9.99
N TYR A 130 -8.04 13.18 -10.17
CA TYR A 130 -6.98 12.43 -10.85
C TYR A 130 -7.19 12.52 -12.37
N SER A 131 -6.22 13.11 -13.06
CA SER A 131 -6.15 13.11 -14.52
C SER A 131 -4.72 12.75 -14.90
N PRO A 132 -4.43 11.48 -15.20
CA PRO A 132 -3.06 11.06 -15.48
C PRO A 132 -2.54 11.74 -16.75
N SER A 133 -1.37 12.38 -16.65
CA SER A 133 -0.68 12.91 -17.83
C SER A 133 -0.11 11.77 -18.66
N LEU A 134 -0.09 11.93 -19.99
CA LEU A 134 0.69 11.04 -20.86
C LEU A 134 2.20 11.21 -20.66
N ASP A 135 2.61 12.41 -20.23
CA ASP A 135 4.00 12.72 -19.92
C ASP A 135 4.41 12.15 -18.56
N LEU A 136 5.56 11.46 -18.54
CA LEU A 136 6.10 10.79 -17.36
C LEU A 136 6.28 11.74 -16.17
N VAL A 137 6.97 12.87 -16.37
CA VAL A 137 7.31 13.78 -15.25
C VAL A 137 6.06 14.34 -14.57
N PRO A 138 5.09 14.97 -15.29
CA PRO A 138 3.85 15.43 -14.67
C PRO A 138 3.02 14.31 -14.02
N ARG A 139 3.01 13.09 -14.60
CA ARG A 139 2.29 11.94 -14.02
C ARG A 139 2.91 11.50 -12.69
N LEU A 140 4.22 11.39 -12.62
CA LEU A 140 4.95 11.06 -11.39
C LEU A 140 4.80 12.15 -10.33
N GLU A 141 4.88 13.43 -10.71
CA GLU A 141 4.61 14.56 -9.80
C GLU A 141 3.18 14.52 -9.25
N HIS A 142 2.21 14.10 -10.05
CA HIS A 142 0.83 13.93 -9.61
C HIS A 142 0.70 12.81 -8.57
N LYS A 143 1.26 11.62 -8.85
CA LYS A 143 1.29 10.48 -7.91
C LYS A 143 1.94 10.88 -6.58
N ALA A 144 3.11 11.52 -6.66
CA ALA A 144 3.85 12.06 -5.53
C ALA A 144 3.02 13.05 -4.70
N ARG A 145 2.32 13.99 -5.36
CA ARG A 145 1.47 14.97 -4.69
C ARG A 145 0.32 14.32 -3.95
N ILE A 146 -0.33 13.31 -4.54
CA ILE A 146 -1.39 12.55 -3.86
C ILE A 146 -0.85 11.89 -2.59
N LEU A 147 0.26 11.15 -2.69
CA LEU A 147 0.88 10.49 -1.54
C LEU A 147 1.28 11.49 -0.44
N HIS A 148 1.81 12.65 -0.83
CA HIS A 148 2.17 13.70 0.12
C HIS A 148 0.96 14.33 0.82
N GLU A 149 -0.15 14.55 0.10
CA GLU A 149 -1.38 15.07 0.70
C GLU A 149 -2.05 14.05 1.63
N LEU A 150 -2.05 12.76 1.26
CA LEU A 150 -2.52 11.69 2.14
C LEU A 150 -1.69 11.67 3.43
N HIS A 151 -0.36 11.72 3.30
CA HIS A 151 0.53 11.85 4.45
C HIS A 151 0.19 13.10 5.29
N ARG A 152 0.03 14.27 4.67
CA ARG A 152 -0.33 15.51 5.39
C ARG A 152 -1.66 15.41 6.13
N LEU A 153 -2.64 14.71 5.56
CA LEU A 153 -3.94 14.48 6.19
C LEU A 153 -3.88 13.42 7.30
N GLY A 154 -2.79 12.69 7.48
CA GLY A 154 -2.73 11.58 8.43
C GLY A 154 -3.32 10.27 7.90
N ILE A 155 -3.41 10.12 6.58
CA ILE A 155 -3.84 8.89 5.92
C ILE A 155 -2.61 8.08 5.56
N TRP A 156 -2.47 6.90 6.16
CA TRP A 156 -1.40 5.96 5.89
C TRP A 156 -1.89 4.87 4.93
N ILE A 157 -1.25 4.74 3.77
CA ILE A 157 -1.49 3.61 2.87
C ILE A 157 -0.58 2.44 3.25
N THR A 158 -1.15 1.25 3.38
CA THR A 158 -0.41 0.01 3.58
C THR A 158 -1.17 -1.18 2.98
N HIS A 159 -0.67 -2.40 3.15
CA HIS A 159 -1.31 -3.64 2.70
C HIS A 159 -1.18 -4.71 3.80
N PRO A 160 -2.19 -5.59 4.00
CA PRO A 160 -2.26 -6.51 5.12
C PRO A 160 -1.57 -7.86 4.87
N SER A 161 -0.48 -7.89 4.12
CA SER A 161 0.34 -9.09 3.89
C SER A 161 1.77 -8.66 3.59
N LEU A 162 2.74 -9.55 3.79
CA LEU A 162 4.10 -9.36 3.26
C LEU A 162 4.41 -10.37 2.14
N PHE A 163 3.44 -11.20 1.74
CA PHE A 163 3.70 -12.47 1.06
C PHE A 163 3.11 -12.57 -0.37
N GLY A 164 3.22 -11.51 -1.18
CA GLY A 164 2.74 -11.50 -2.57
C GLY A 164 1.21 -11.51 -2.76
N ASP A 165 0.78 -11.91 -3.96
CA ASP A 165 -0.60 -11.89 -4.50
C ASP A 165 -1.58 -12.82 -3.75
N HIS A 166 -1.07 -13.63 -2.83
CA HIS A 166 -1.85 -14.53 -2.01
C HIS A 166 -2.20 -13.86 -0.69
N ALA A 167 -3.15 -12.92 -0.70
CA ALA A 167 -3.77 -12.44 0.53
C ALA A 167 -4.76 -13.48 1.10
N GLU A 168 -4.32 -14.73 1.22
CA GLU A 168 -5.12 -15.76 1.88
C GLU A 168 -5.30 -15.38 3.35
N ARG A 169 -6.46 -15.72 3.91
CA ARG A 169 -6.81 -15.43 5.31
C ARG A 169 -5.73 -15.80 6.32
N PRO A 170 -5.03 -16.95 6.21
CA PRO A 170 -3.94 -17.28 7.13
C PRO A 170 -2.79 -16.27 7.09
N LEU A 171 -2.47 -15.72 5.92
CA LEU A 171 -1.39 -14.74 5.73
C LEU A 171 -1.80 -13.36 6.24
N ILE A 172 -3.06 -12.97 6.04
CA ILE A 172 -3.64 -11.76 6.68
C ILE A 172 -3.58 -11.90 8.20
N GLN A 173 -3.98 -13.05 8.75
CA GLN A 173 -3.95 -13.31 10.18
C GLN A 173 -2.53 -13.28 10.74
N GLN A 174 -1.56 -13.87 10.05
CA GLN A 174 -0.15 -13.83 10.45
C GLN A 174 0.43 -12.42 10.42
N TRP A 175 0.13 -11.65 9.37
CA TRP A 175 0.53 -10.25 9.30
C TRP A 175 -0.07 -9.46 10.46
N TRP A 176 -1.37 -9.62 10.71
CA TRP A 176 -2.08 -8.93 11.79
C TRP A 176 -1.52 -9.30 13.18
N ASN A 177 -1.17 -10.56 13.39
CA ASN A 177 -0.54 -11.05 14.62
C ASN A 177 0.97 -10.70 14.72
N GLY A 178 1.54 -10.08 13.69
CA GLY A 178 2.93 -9.65 13.62
C GLY A 178 3.05 -8.15 13.35
N PRO A 179 3.58 -7.70 12.19
CA PRO A 179 3.77 -6.28 11.87
C PRO A 179 2.49 -5.45 11.97
N GLY A 180 1.32 -6.05 11.68
CA GLY A 180 0.02 -5.38 11.81
C GLY A 180 -0.28 -4.92 13.24
N GLN A 181 0.25 -5.57 14.28
CA GLN A 181 0.07 -5.13 15.67
C GLN A 181 0.72 -3.77 15.94
N PHE A 182 1.77 -3.38 15.19
CA PHE A 182 2.32 -2.04 15.30
C PHE A 182 1.31 -0.97 14.92
N LEU A 183 0.31 -1.27 14.06
CA LEU A 183 -0.78 -0.34 13.80
C LEU A 183 -1.59 -0.06 15.07
N GLN A 184 -1.88 -1.09 15.86
CA GLN A 184 -2.63 -0.92 17.11
C GLN A 184 -1.82 -0.12 18.15
N THR A 185 -0.50 -0.30 18.19
CA THR A 185 0.35 0.41 19.15
C THR A 185 0.66 1.85 18.71
N GLU A 186 0.96 2.05 17.44
CA GLU A 186 1.39 3.35 16.90
C GLU A 186 0.21 4.24 16.47
N ALA A 187 -0.97 3.65 16.28
CA ALA A 187 -2.17 4.31 15.80
C ALA A 187 -3.46 3.65 16.36
N PRO A 188 -3.62 3.56 17.71
CA PRO A 188 -4.71 2.81 18.35
C PRO A 188 -6.10 3.29 17.96
N ASP A 189 -6.25 4.59 17.72
CA ASP A 189 -7.51 5.23 17.37
C ASP A 189 -7.69 5.40 15.86
N ALA A 190 -6.79 4.84 15.04
CA ALA A 190 -6.88 5.03 13.61
C ALA A 190 -8.10 4.34 13.01
N LEU A 191 -8.75 5.03 12.07
CA LEU A 191 -9.81 4.46 11.26
C LEU A 191 -9.20 3.50 10.23
N LEU A 192 -9.42 2.20 10.38
CA LEU A 192 -8.98 1.19 9.41
C LEU A 192 -10.01 1.04 8.29
N ILE A 193 -9.61 1.30 7.05
CA ILE A 193 -10.47 1.18 5.86
C ILE A 193 -9.83 0.19 4.89
N ALA A 194 -10.58 -0.80 4.42
CA ALA A 194 -10.14 -1.70 3.35
C ALA A 194 -10.40 -1.09 1.98
N PHE A 195 -9.53 -1.39 1.02
CA PHE A 195 -9.75 -1.07 -0.38
C PHE A 195 -10.26 -2.32 -1.11
N GLY A 196 -11.55 -2.35 -1.41
CA GLY A 196 -12.25 -3.48 -1.99
C GLY A 196 -13.01 -4.30 -0.95
N ARG A 197 -14.21 -4.76 -1.35
CA ARG A 197 -15.10 -5.55 -0.50
C ARG A 197 -14.52 -6.93 -0.16
N GLY A 198 -13.86 -7.60 -1.11
CA GLY A 198 -13.24 -8.91 -0.85
C GLY A 198 -12.21 -8.84 0.28
N LEU A 199 -11.32 -7.85 0.22
CA LEU A 199 -10.33 -7.64 1.28
C LEU A 199 -10.98 -7.32 2.63
N TYR A 200 -12.04 -6.51 2.63
CA TYR A 200 -12.83 -6.24 3.83
C TYR A 200 -13.40 -7.51 4.46
N ASP A 201 -14.03 -8.36 3.66
CA ASP A 201 -14.63 -9.61 4.12
C ASP A 201 -13.57 -10.55 4.71
N ASP A 202 -12.38 -10.64 4.11
CA ASP A 202 -11.28 -11.45 4.62
C ASP A 202 -10.66 -10.87 5.92
N LEU A 203 -10.52 -9.55 6.01
CA LEU A 203 -10.06 -8.87 7.23
C LEU A 203 -11.02 -9.12 8.40
N ILE A 204 -12.33 -9.04 8.16
CA ILE A 204 -13.36 -9.36 9.16
C ILE A 204 -13.28 -10.83 9.59
N ALA A 205 -13.10 -11.76 8.64
CA ALA A 205 -12.94 -13.18 8.94
C ALA A 205 -11.69 -13.47 9.80
N CYS A 206 -10.66 -12.63 9.70
CA CYS A 206 -9.44 -12.68 10.52
C CYS A 206 -9.50 -11.85 11.81
N ASN A 207 -10.68 -11.34 12.20
CA ASN A 207 -10.88 -10.48 13.37
C ASN A 207 -10.01 -9.20 13.36
N VAL A 208 -9.67 -8.69 12.18
CA VAL A 208 -9.05 -7.37 12.06
C VAL A 208 -10.15 -6.31 12.24
N PRO A 209 -9.97 -5.29 13.09
CA PRO A 209 -10.99 -4.29 13.39
C PRO A 209 -11.10 -3.24 12.27
N VAL A 210 -11.38 -3.70 11.05
CA VAL A 210 -11.61 -2.82 9.90
C VAL A 210 -13.01 -2.20 10.00
N ALA A 211 -13.08 -0.88 9.86
CA ALA A 211 -14.30 -0.12 10.11
C ALA A 211 -15.24 -0.11 8.90
N ASP A 212 -14.69 -0.08 7.69
CA ASP A 212 -15.46 -0.02 6.44
C ASP A 212 -14.56 -0.31 5.23
N TYR A 213 -15.10 -0.17 4.01
CA TYR A 213 -14.35 -0.33 2.77
C TYR A 213 -14.68 0.72 1.71
N LEU A 214 -13.70 1.02 0.86
CA LEU A 214 -13.86 1.76 -0.39
C LEU A 214 -13.93 0.78 -1.56
N TYR A 215 -14.70 1.11 -2.58
CA TYR A 215 -14.71 0.33 -3.81
C TYR A 215 -13.47 0.65 -4.66
N HIS A 216 -12.97 -0.39 -5.34
CA HIS A 216 -12.19 -0.16 -6.55
C HIS A 216 -13.10 0.51 -7.59
N PRO A 217 -12.65 1.50 -8.38
CA PRO A 217 -13.53 2.22 -9.31
C PRO A 217 -14.30 1.32 -10.27
N GLN A 218 -13.70 0.22 -10.72
CA GLN A 218 -14.37 -0.75 -11.59
C GLN A 218 -15.51 -1.52 -10.90
N GLY A 219 -15.54 -1.55 -9.56
CA GLY A 219 -16.59 -2.15 -8.75
C GLY A 219 -17.78 -1.22 -8.46
N LEU A 220 -17.70 0.06 -8.84
CA LEU A 220 -18.80 1.02 -8.72
C LEU A 220 -19.80 0.81 -9.87
N GLN A 221 -20.74 -0.11 -9.67
CA GLN A 221 -21.69 -0.54 -10.71
C GLN A 221 -23.13 -0.08 -10.46
N SER A 222 -23.43 0.46 -9.29
CA SER A 222 -24.78 0.89 -8.89
C SER A 222 -24.76 2.21 -8.12
N ASP A 223 -25.90 2.90 -8.09
CA ASP A 223 -26.07 4.12 -7.29
C ASP A 223 -25.81 3.88 -5.80
N GLU A 224 -26.13 2.68 -5.31
CA GLU A 224 -25.83 2.26 -3.94
C GLU A 224 -24.33 2.18 -3.68
N HIS A 225 -23.56 1.60 -4.62
CA HIS A 225 -22.09 1.55 -4.49
C HIS A 225 -21.50 2.96 -4.48
N HIS A 226 -21.99 3.86 -5.35
CA HIS A 226 -21.56 5.25 -5.36
C HIS A 226 -21.94 6.02 -4.08
N ALA A 227 -23.14 5.78 -3.54
CA ALA A 227 -23.58 6.39 -2.29
C ALA A 227 -22.73 5.91 -1.10
N HIS A 228 -22.42 4.60 -1.04
CA HIS A 228 -21.51 4.04 -0.05
C HIS A 228 -20.13 4.66 -0.15
N GLN A 229 -19.52 4.65 -1.35
CA GLN A 229 -18.21 5.26 -1.62
C GLN A 229 -18.13 6.71 -1.11
N ARG A 230 -19.11 7.55 -1.47
CA ARG A 230 -19.17 8.96 -1.01
C ARG A 230 -19.22 9.06 0.51
N ARG A 231 -20.08 8.26 1.17
CA ARG A 231 -20.20 8.24 2.64
C ARG A 231 -18.87 7.89 3.31
N ILE A 232 -18.11 6.94 2.76
CA ILE A 232 -16.82 6.54 3.33
C ILE A 232 -15.76 7.60 3.11
N VAL A 233 -15.69 8.19 1.90
CA VAL A 233 -14.80 9.32 1.61
C VAL A 233 -15.08 10.49 2.56
N GLU A 234 -16.34 10.89 2.75
CA GLU A 234 -16.75 11.94 3.68
C GLU A 234 -16.37 11.61 5.13
N ARG A 235 -16.56 10.36 5.55
CA ARG A 235 -16.16 9.89 6.89
C ARG A 235 -14.65 10.01 7.10
N VAL A 236 -13.84 9.57 6.14
CA VAL A 236 -12.37 9.68 6.20
C VAL A 236 -11.95 11.15 6.26
N LEU A 237 -12.49 11.99 5.38
CA LEU A 237 -12.18 13.42 5.37
C LEU A 237 -12.54 14.08 6.72
N LYS A 238 -13.74 13.81 7.25
CA LYS A 238 -14.17 14.33 8.55
C LYS A 238 -13.31 13.82 9.71
N PHE A 239 -12.84 12.58 9.65
CA PHE A 239 -11.97 12.03 10.69
C PHE A 239 -10.56 12.65 10.65
N ASN A 240 -10.12 13.11 9.49
CA ASN A 240 -8.77 13.59 9.26
C ASN A 240 -8.60 15.12 9.39
N HIS A 241 -9.69 15.88 9.42
CA HIS A 241 -9.72 17.32 9.73
C HIS A 241 -9.92 17.59 11.23
#